data_AF-A0A2R6GD40-F1
#
_entry.id   AF-A0A2R6GD40-F1
#
_cell.length_a   1.000
_cell.length_b   1.000
_cell.length_c   1.000
_cell.angle_alpha   90.00
_cell.angle_beta   90.00
_cell.angle_gamma   90.00
#
_symmetry.space_group_name_H-M   'P 1'
#
loop_
_entity.id
_entity.type
_entity.pdbx_description
1 polymer ?
#
loop_
_entity_poly.entity_id
_entity_poly.type
_entity_poly.pdbx_seq_one_letter_code
_entity_poly.pdbx_strand_id
1 'polypeptide(L)'
;MWCPRAALPRERAEGACGSLAACVVEGRRVGGRFHRPPSNVVVRKALRAFRDDERASALSNHGEAATQRLALSVRQDSVGSPAETDRLAGAYLNTAAEGGESVYSGADVGTGVTVGYLFDLDETLVVYDPERAGIFRDACRRAGVEPTDDAAEALGPGYVETFAAFEESPYVGAARAAREAGLEIDPERFAETYVEAELAATHAPEGLGELLASLERVGVVTNGYGPVQRRKLAVTGLADHVDAVVCADDVEAFKPADAPFDAVTDAVPADDYVVVGDNVDYDVRPASDRGYRTVFVGDGDGGPADHSVPEPAAIPTAPPFRQDD
;
A
#
# COMPACT_ATOMS: atom_id res chain seq x y z
N MET A 1 33.73 -44.84 54.58
CA MET A 1 32.56 -44.84 55.48
C MET A 1 31.34 -44.71 54.58
N TRP A 2 30.96 -45.81 53.94
CA TRP A 2 29.82 -46.69 54.25
C TRP A 2 28.48 -46.09 53.81
N CYS A 3 27.88 -46.75 52.81
CA CYS A 3 26.56 -46.55 52.25
C CYS A 3 25.63 -47.69 52.77
N PRO A 4 24.32 -47.48 52.86
CA PRO A 4 23.37 -48.45 52.28
C PRO A 4 22.18 -47.76 51.57
N ARG A 5 21.86 -48.06 50.30
CA ARG A 5 21.12 -49.21 49.69
C ARG A 5 19.58 -49.19 49.85
N ALA A 6 18.87 -48.96 48.72
CA ALA A 6 17.67 -49.68 48.18
C ALA A 6 17.13 -48.85 46.97
N ALA A 7 17.18 -49.25 45.68
CA ALA A 7 16.59 -50.37 44.90
C ALA A 7 15.19 -50.07 44.27
N LEU A 8 15.21 -49.63 42.98
CA LEU A 8 14.39 -49.94 41.75
C LEU A 8 12.85 -50.17 41.82
N PRO A 9 12.02 -49.88 40.75
CA PRO A 9 12.19 -50.21 39.30
C PRO A 9 11.90 -49.06 38.28
N ARG A 10 12.45 -49.00 37.03
CA ARG A 10 12.02 -49.60 35.71
C ARG A 10 10.49 -49.45 35.45
N GLU A 11 9.92 -48.90 34.37
CA GLU A 11 10.23 -48.78 32.92
C GLU A 11 9.33 -47.70 32.21
N ARG A 12 9.82 -47.17 31.07
CA ARG A 12 9.21 -46.68 29.78
C ARG A 12 7.93 -45.79 29.70
N ALA A 13 8.01 -44.75 28.85
CA ALA A 13 7.07 -44.31 27.77
C ALA A 13 7.13 -42.76 27.62
N GLU A 14 7.64 -42.23 26.50
CA GLU A 14 6.87 -41.65 25.35
C GLU A 14 6.32 -40.22 25.58
N GLY A 15 6.56 -39.34 24.59
CA GLY A 15 5.70 -38.19 24.28
C GLY A 15 5.98 -36.89 25.03
N ALA A 16 6.91 -36.07 24.54
CA ALA A 16 7.05 -34.68 24.98
C ALA A 16 6.15 -33.76 24.13
N CYS A 17 4.96 -33.42 24.63
CA CYS A 17 4.30 -32.14 24.38
C CYS A 17 3.28 -31.91 25.49
N GLY A 18 3.50 -30.89 26.31
CA GLY A 18 2.65 -30.55 27.45
C GLY A 18 2.93 -29.13 27.92
N SER A 19 1.97 -28.26 27.66
CA SER A 19 1.87 -26.88 28.14
C SER A 19 2.10 -26.75 29.64
N LEU A 20 2.59 -25.60 30.09
CA LEU A 20 2.27 -25.08 31.42
C LEU A 20 2.19 -23.55 31.38
N ALA A 21 0.96 -23.04 31.39
CA ALA A 21 0.66 -21.83 32.14
C ALA A 21 0.76 -22.16 33.64
N ALA A 22 1.47 -21.35 34.42
CA ALA A 22 1.13 -20.89 35.78
C ALA A 22 2.37 -20.38 36.56
N CYS A 23 2.31 -19.15 37.07
CA CYS A 23 2.55 -18.81 38.48
C CYS A 23 2.29 -17.30 38.78
N VAL A 24 1.11 -17.05 39.38
CA VAL A 24 0.67 -16.13 40.47
C VAL A 24 1.74 -15.16 41.07
N VAL A 25 1.48 -13.88 41.41
CA VAL A 25 0.85 -13.39 42.67
C VAL A 25 0.65 -11.84 42.69
N GLU A 26 -0.53 -11.45 43.15
CA GLU A 26 -1.00 -10.24 43.87
C GLU A 26 -0.32 -8.85 43.74
N GLY A 27 -1.17 -7.85 43.42
CA GLY A 27 -0.97 -6.43 43.75
C GLY A 27 -2.21 -5.60 43.39
N ARG A 28 -2.94 -5.10 44.40
CA ARG A 28 -4.13 -4.22 44.22
C ARG A 28 -3.75 -2.83 43.68
N ARG A 29 -4.70 -2.22 42.94
CA ARG A 29 -4.69 -0.89 42.29
C ARG A 29 -4.42 0.29 43.22
N VAL A 30 -3.76 1.35 42.69
CA VAL A 30 -4.17 2.77 42.83
C VAL A 30 -3.67 3.61 41.63
N GLY A 31 -4.57 4.38 40.98
CA GLY A 31 -4.22 5.66 40.33
C GLY A 31 -3.80 5.68 38.84
N GLY A 32 -4.77 5.89 37.95
CA GLY A 32 -4.67 6.62 36.66
C GLY A 32 -3.49 6.37 35.72
N ARG A 33 -3.74 5.67 34.59
CA ARG A 33 -3.03 5.89 33.30
C ARG A 33 -3.71 5.17 32.12
N PHE A 34 -3.55 5.80 30.96
CA PHE A 34 -4.03 5.43 29.62
C PHE A 34 -3.78 3.96 29.25
N HIS A 35 -4.76 3.34 28.58
CA HIS A 35 -4.58 2.04 27.93
C HIS A 35 -3.89 2.25 26.57
N ARG A 36 -2.76 1.58 26.35
CA ARG A 36 -2.22 1.36 24.99
C ARG A 36 -3.14 0.40 24.24
N PRO A 37 -3.50 0.67 22.97
CA PRO A 37 -4.15 -0.34 22.14
C PRO A 37 -3.15 -1.44 21.72
N PRO A 38 -3.62 -2.63 21.31
CA PRO A 38 -2.77 -3.79 21.06
C PRO A 38 -1.89 -3.57 19.84
N SER A 39 -0.67 -4.07 19.89
CA SER A 39 0.27 -4.09 18.77
C SER A 39 -0.26 -4.93 17.61
N ASN A 40 -0.76 -4.28 16.55
CA ASN A 40 -1.23 -4.95 15.34
C ASN A 40 -0.05 -5.59 14.59
N VAL A 41 -0.14 -6.91 14.40
CA VAL A 41 0.83 -7.73 13.65
C VAL A 41 0.93 -7.29 12.19
N VAL A 42 -0.13 -6.68 11.64
CA VAL A 42 -0.19 -6.09 10.29
C VAL A 42 0.76 -4.90 10.17
N VAL A 43 0.73 -3.98 11.13
CA VAL A 43 1.65 -2.82 11.20
C VAL A 43 3.10 -3.29 11.30
N ARG A 44 3.39 -4.34 12.06
CA ARG A 44 4.75 -4.93 12.12
C ARG A 44 5.18 -5.63 10.83
N LYS A 45 4.24 -6.14 10.03
CA LYS A 45 4.54 -6.77 8.73
C LYS A 45 4.75 -5.70 7.65
N ALA A 46 3.92 -4.66 7.62
CA ALA A 46 4.10 -3.49 6.77
C ALA A 46 5.40 -2.73 7.10
N LEU A 47 5.68 -2.48 8.38
CA LEU A 47 6.94 -1.88 8.85
C LEU A 47 8.17 -2.74 8.53
N ARG A 48 8.04 -4.07 8.46
CA ARG A 48 9.15 -4.95 8.05
C ARG A 48 9.35 -4.90 6.55
N ALA A 49 8.29 -5.05 5.77
CA ALA A 49 8.36 -5.00 4.32
C ALA A 49 8.86 -3.63 3.81
N PHE A 50 8.39 -2.52 4.38
CA PHE A 50 8.86 -1.18 4.00
C PHE A 50 10.30 -0.90 4.47
N ARG A 51 10.71 -1.40 5.65
CA ARG A 51 12.12 -1.32 6.08
C ARG A 51 13.04 -2.19 5.24
N ASP A 52 12.55 -3.34 4.78
CA ASP A 52 13.30 -4.24 3.91
C ASP A 52 13.36 -3.69 2.48
N ASP A 53 12.36 -2.94 2.04
CA ASP A 53 12.30 -2.25 0.74
C ASP A 53 13.18 -0.98 0.71
N GLU A 54 13.10 -0.09 1.70
CA GLU A 54 14.04 1.03 1.79
C GLU A 54 15.48 0.57 2.02
N ARG A 55 15.68 -0.53 2.76
CA ARG A 55 16.99 -1.18 2.82
C ARG A 55 17.37 -1.79 1.48
N ALA A 56 16.47 -2.37 0.70
CA ALA A 56 16.79 -2.91 -0.62
C ALA A 56 17.13 -1.79 -1.62
N SER A 57 16.42 -0.66 -1.58
CA SER A 57 16.75 0.54 -2.36
C SER A 57 18.09 1.15 -1.92
N ALA A 58 18.38 1.19 -0.62
CA ALA A 58 19.67 1.64 -0.08
C ALA A 58 20.83 0.63 -0.31
N LEU A 59 20.53 -0.67 -0.37
CA LEU A 59 21.47 -1.78 -0.57
C LEU A 59 21.60 -2.22 -2.03
N SER A 60 20.94 -1.54 -2.98
CA SER A 60 21.19 -1.70 -4.41
C SER A 60 22.63 -1.33 -4.83
N ASN A 61 23.46 -0.89 -3.88
CA ASN A 61 24.92 -1.05 -3.92
C ASN A 61 25.38 -2.25 -3.06
N HIS A 62 25.51 -3.42 -3.72
CA HIS A 62 26.26 -4.64 -3.34
C HIS A 62 25.61 -5.72 -2.44
N GLY A 63 25.42 -6.93 -3.00
CA GLY A 63 25.85 -8.20 -2.37
C GLY A 63 24.79 -9.26 -1.99
N GLU A 64 24.66 -10.27 -2.86
CA GLU A 64 24.20 -11.67 -2.70
C GLU A 64 23.57 -12.23 -1.39
N ALA A 65 22.42 -12.90 -1.63
CA ALA A 65 22.03 -14.27 -1.21
C ALA A 65 21.30 -14.56 0.13
N ALA A 66 20.23 -15.38 -0.04
CA ALA A 66 19.71 -16.44 0.85
C ALA A 66 18.77 -16.06 2.01
N THR A 67 17.63 -16.71 2.32
CA THR A 67 16.91 -17.90 1.80
C THR A 67 15.56 -18.04 2.56
N GLN A 68 14.48 -18.24 1.80
CA GLN A 68 13.32 -19.16 1.95
C GLN A 68 12.59 -19.48 3.29
N ARG A 69 11.24 -19.48 3.14
CA ARG A 69 10.20 -20.44 3.62
C ARG A 69 9.70 -20.34 5.08
N LEU A 70 8.42 -19.98 5.25
CA LEU A 70 7.31 -20.94 5.46
C LEU A 70 5.94 -20.27 5.56
N ALA A 71 4.94 -20.95 5.02
CA ALA A 71 3.55 -20.54 4.81
C ALA A 71 2.57 -21.31 5.71
N LEU A 72 1.30 -20.87 5.68
CA LEU A 72 0.04 -21.57 6.05
C LEU A 72 -0.24 -21.67 7.57
N SER A 73 -1.46 -21.54 8.10
CA SER A 73 -2.87 -21.45 7.64
C SER A 73 -3.70 -20.87 8.82
N VAL A 74 -4.62 -19.89 8.68
CA VAL A 74 -6.03 -19.90 8.21
C VAL A 74 -7.06 -20.58 9.15
N ARG A 75 -8.12 -19.79 9.49
CA ARG A 75 -9.51 -20.13 9.92
C ARG A 75 -9.71 -20.61 11.38
N GLN A 76 -10.79 -20.31 12.12
CA GLN A 76 -12.19 -19.93 11.80
C GLN A 76 -12.88 -19.39 13.09
N ASP A 77 -13.79 -18.40 13.00
CA ASP A 77 -15.21 -18.42 13.47
C ASP A 77 -15.43 -17.39 14.60
N SER A 78 -16.58 -16.78 14.86
CA SER A 78 -17.73 -16.28 14.10
C SER A 78 -18.63 -15.49 15.09
N VAL A 79 -19.55 -14.67 14.55
CA VAL A 79 -20.81 -14.16 15.17
C VAL A 79 -20.76 -12.90 16.06
N GLY A 80 -21.51 -11.87 15.62
CA GLY A 80 -22.24 -10.96 16.51
C GLY A 80 -22.43 -9.52 16.02
N SER A 81 -23.46 -9.24 15.21
CA SER A 81 -24.10 -7.91 15.11
C SER A 81 -25.21 -7.81 16.20
N PRO A 82 -25.97 -6.69 16.41
CA PRO A 82 -26.07 -5.47 15.60
C PRO A 82 -26.15 -4.12 16.37
N ALA A 83 -26.10 -3.06 15.56
CA ALA A 83 -26.94 -1.85 15.62
C ALA A 83 -26.31 -0.54 16.15
N GLU A 84 -26.59 0.50 15.35
CA GLU A 84 -26.63 1.93 15.65
C GLU A 84 -25.29 2.71 15.67
N THR A 85 -24.90 3.21 14.50
CA THR A 85 -24.55 4.63 14.32
C THR A 85 -24.70 5.02 12.86
N ASP A 86 -25.95 5.32 12.50
CA ASP A 86 -26.35 6.03 11.30
C ASP A 86 -26.32 7.54 11.62
N ARG A 87 -25.40 8.28 10.98
CA ARG A 87 -25.42 9.74 10.75
C ARG A 87 -24.04 10.19 10.27
N LEU A 88 -23.85 10.17 8.95
CA LEU A 88 -23.15 11.19 8.13
C LEU A 88 -22.95 10.66 6.68
N ALA A 89 -24.00 10.09 6.10
CA ALA A 89 -24.11 9.89 4.65
C ALA A 89 -25.22 10.82 4.14
N GLY A 90 -24.84 12.02 3.72
CA GLY A 90 -25.80 13.10 3.49
C GLY A 90 -25.25 14.26 2.70
N ALA A 91 -24.54 13.99 1.60
CA ALA A 91 -24.35 14.91 0.49
C ALA A 91 -23.89 14.08 -0.72
N TYR A 92 -24.49 14.30 -1.89
CA TYR A 92 -24.30 13.58 -3.17
C TYR A 92 -25.26 12.43 -3.51
N LEU A 93 -26.54 12.52 -3.15
CA LEU A 93 -27.60 11.84 -3.92
C LEU A 93 -28.88 12.69 -3.94
N ASN A 94 -29.05 13.56 -4.93
CA ASN A 94 -30.34 13.77 -5.60
C ASN A 94 -30.24 14.72 -6.80
N THR A 95 -30.41 14.17 -8.00
CA THR A 95 -31.38 14.70 -8.97
C THR A 95 -31.67 13.62 -9.99
N ALA A 96 -32.81 12.95 -9.84
CA ALA A 96 -33.47 12.26 -10.93
C ALA A 96 -34.97 12.56 -10.90
N ALA A 97 -35.51 12.66 -12.11
CA ALA A 97 -36.92 12.59 -12.51
C ALA A 97 -37.74 13.89 -12.47
N GLU A 98 -37.85 14.53 -13.64
CA GLU A 98 -39.16 14.81 -14.25
C GLU A 98 -39.13 14.38 -15.72
N GLY A 99 -40.22 13.76 -16.17
CA GLY A 99 -40.28 12.91 -17.36
C GLY A 99 -40.52 13.60 -18.70
N GLY A 100 -40.30 12.83 -19.76
CA GLY A 100 -40.74 13.09 -21.11
C GLY A 100 -40.55 11.84 -21.98
N GLU A 101 -41.64 11.29 -22.49
CA GLU A 101 -41.62 10.25 -23.52
C GLU A 101 -40.88 10.76 -24.76
N SER A 102 -39.87 10.01 -25.22
CA SER A 102 -39.48 10.02 -26.63
C SER A 102 -38.80 8.72 -27.00
N VAL A 103 -39.29 8.17 -28.09
CA VAL A 103 -38.95 6.91 -28.73
C VAL A 103 -37.50 6.96 -29.24
N TYR A 104 -36.64 6.06 -28.77
CA TYR A 104 -35.47 5.62 -29.51
C TYR A 104 -35.54 4.11 -29.71
N SER A 105 -35.67 3.75 -30.98
CA SER A 105 -35.55 2.42 -31.56
C SER A 105 -34.23 1.76 -31.16
N GLY A 106 -34.30 0.45 -30.96
CA GLY A 106 -33.20 -0.40 -30.49
C GLY A 106 -31.83 -0.09 -31.08
N ALA A 107 -30.87 0.06 -30.17
CA ALA A 107 -29.46 -0.11 -30.43
C ALA A 107 -29.00 -1.32 -29.60
N ASP A 108 -28.22 -2.19 -30.23
CA ASP A 108 -27.56 -3.36 -29.67
C ASP A 108 -27.05 -3.11 -28.24
N VAL A 109 -27.54 -3.88 -27.27
CA VAL A 109 -26.89 -3.98 -25.96
C VAL A 109 -25.74 -4.96 -26.16
N GLY A 110 -24.56 -4.43 -26.48
CA GLY A 110 -23.35 -5.22 -26.69
C GLY A 110 -23.11 -6.13 -25.49
N THR A 111 -23.23 -7.44 -25.72
CA THR A 111 -22.99 -8.50 -24.74
C THR A 111 -21.49 -8.74 -24.52
N GLY A 112 -20.69 -7.67 -24.48
CA GLY A 112 -19.25 -7.74 -24.26
C GLY A 112 -18.92 -7.83 -22.78
N VAL A 113 -17.96 -8.67 -22.41
CA VAL A 113 -17.36 -8.67 -21.07
C VAL A 113 -16.64 -7.35 -20.88
N THR A 114 -16.98 -6.62 -19.84
CA THR A 114 -16.40 -5.31 -19.54
C THR A 114 -15.15 -5.48 -18.68
N VAL A 115 -14.08 -4.76 -19.01
CA VAL A 115 -12.77 -4.88 -18.33
C VAL A 115 -12.45 -3.59 -17.58
N GLY A 116 -12.18 -3.71 -16.28
CA GLY A 116 -11.63 -2.64 -15.45
C GLY A 116 -10.10 -2.71 -15.42
N TYR A 117 -9.45 -1.56 -15.58
CA TYR A 117 -8.00 -1.44 -15.55
C TYR A 117 -7.59 -0.69 -14.29
N LEU A 118 -6.93 -1.38 -13.38
CA LEU A 118 -6.55 -0.88 -12.06
C LEU A 118 -5.03 -0.69 -12.04
N PHE A 119 -4.59 0.54 -11.80
CA PHE A 119 -3.17 0.88 -11.80
C PHE A 119 -2.71 1.23 -10.38
N ASP A 120 -1.51 0.77 -10.00
CA ASP A 120 -0.73 1.52 -9.01
C ASP A 120 -0.30 2.88 -9.59
N LEU A 121 0.13 3.80 -8.74
CA LEU A 121 0.54 5.14 -9.14
C LEU A 121 2.06 5.29 -9.19
N ASP A 122 2.76 5.10 -8.07
CA ASP A 122 4.17 5.46 -7.94
C ASP A 122 5.04 4.40 -8.59
N GLU A 123 6.00 4.80 -9.44
CA GLU A 123 6.85 3.88 -10.22
C GLU A 123 6.08 3.01 -11.24
N THR A 124 4.75 3.20 -11.33
CA THR A 124 3.86 2.56 -12.31
C THR A 124 3.30 3.56 -13.33
N LEU A 125 2.51 4.55 -12.90
CA LEU A 125 1.96 5.59 -13.78
C LEU A 125 2.79 6.88 -13.75
N VAL A 126 3.45 7.14 -12.63
CA VAL A 126 4.32 8.31 -12.47
C VAL A 126 5.70 7.89 -12.00
N VAL A 127 6.71 8.62 -12.44
CA VAL A 127 8.10 8.41 -12.03
C VAL A 127 8.71 9.75 -11.59
N TYR A 128 9.92 9.70 -11.06
CA TYR A 128 10.56 10.83 -10.39
C TYR A 128 11.86 11.25 -11.07
N ASP A 129 11.98 12.52 -11.45
CA ASP A 129 13.25 13.14 -11.84
C ASP A 129 13.39 14.52 -11.15
N PRO A 130 14.32 14.68 -10.19
CA PRO A 130 15.27 13.66 -9.73
C PRO A 130 14.60 12.54 -8.92
N GLU A 131 15.31 11.41 -8.76
CA GLU A 131 14.91 10.29 -7.90
C GLU A 131 14.72 10.72 -6.43
N ARG A 132 14.14 9.85 -5.58
CA ARG A 132 13.76 10.15 -4.19
C ARG A 132 14.86 10.82 -3.35
N ALA A 133 16.12 10.38 -3.47
CA ALA A 133 17.24 11.01 -2.79
C ALA A 133 17.47 12.46 -3.26
N GLY A 134 17.25 12.74 -4.54
CA GLY A 134 17.28 14.08 -5.10
C GLY A 134 16.09 14.95 -4.67
N ILE A 135 14.89 14.36 -4.49
CA ILE A 135 13.72 15.07 -3.95
C ILE A 135 14.02 15.59 -2.54
N PHE A 136 14.61 14.75 -1.67
CA PHE A 136 15.02 15.19 -0.33
C PHE A 136 16.05 16.33 -0.38
N ARG A 137 17.08 16.21 -1.23
CA ARG A 137 18.09 17.27 -1.41
C ARG A 137 17.44 18.58 -1.89
N ASP A 138 16.47 18.49 -2.79
CA ASP A 138 15.72 19.66 -3.26
C ASP A 138 14.87 20.29 -2.15
N ALA A 139 14.17 19.48 -1.36
CA ALA A 139 13.40 19.95 -0.21
C ALA A 139 14.30 20.70 0.80
N CYS A 140 15.46 20.12 1.14
CA CYS A 140 16.47 20.77 2.00
C CYS A 140 16.95 22.10 1.43
N ARG A 141 17.30 22.12 0.13
CA ARG A 141 17.70 23.34 -0.58
C ARG A 141 16.62 24.43 -0.51
N ARG A 142 15.34 24.08 -0.74
CA ARG A 142 14.20 25.01 -0.66
C ARG A 142 13.96 25.51 0.75
N ALA A 143 14.19 24.67 1.76
CA ALA A 143 14.08 25.03 3.17
C ALA A 143 15.29 25.82 3.70
N GLY A 144 16.38 25.91 2.94
CA GLY A 144 17.60 26.62 3.34
C GLY A 144 18.44 25.86 4.37
N VAL A 145 18.36 24.53 4.37
CA VAL A 145 19.12 23.63 5.25
C VAL A 145 20.02 22.70 4.43
N GLU A 146 21.14 22.29 5.01
CA GLU A 146 22.04 21.32 4.37
C GLU A 146 21.52 19.90 4.65
N PRO A 147 21.33 19.04 3.63
CA PRO A 147 20.92 17.66 3.85
C PRO A 147 22.02 16.86 4.57
N THR A 148 21.61 15.90 5.39
CA THR A 148 22.50 14.96 6.09
C THR A 148 22.06 13.53 5.83
N ASP A 149 23.00 12.59 5.78
CA ASP A 149 22.72 11.16 5.57
C ASP A 149 21.78 10.61 6.65
N ASP A 150 22.04 10.90 7.93
CA ASP A 150 21.20 10.45 9.06
C ASP A 150 19.73 10.89 8.90
N ALA A 151 19.50 12.14 8.47
CA ALA A 151 18.15 12.64 8.21
C ALA A 151 17.50 11.99 6.98
N ALA A 152 18.28 11.72 5.93
CA ALA A 152 17.78 11.01 4.75
C ALA A 152 17.32 9.59 5.11
N GLU A 153 18.11 8.88 5.92
CA GLU A 153 17.77 7.53 6.41
C GLU A 153 16.60 7.52 7.40
N ALA A 154 16.35 8.62 8.11
CA ALA A 154 15.26 8.72 9.08
C ALA A 154 13.89 8.99 8.45
N LEU A 155 13.83 9.58 7.25
CA LEU A 155 12.58 10.01 6.59
C LEU A 155 11.61 8.85 6.39
N GLY A 156 12.05 7.78 5.74
CA GLY A 156 11.17 6.66 5.41
C GLY A 156 10.61 5.94 6.63
N PRO A 157 11.42 5.55 7.64
CA PRO A 157 10.89 4.99 8.88
C PRO A 157 9.88 5.91 9.58
N GLY A 158 10.16 7.22 9.62
CA GLY A 158 9.25 8.22 10.18
C GLY A 158 7.94 8.34 9.40
N TYR A 159 8.03 8.30 8.08
CA TYR A 159 6.87 8.28 7.17
C TYR A 159 5.98 7.06 7.47
N VAL A 160 6.56 5.86 7.47
CA VAL A 160 5.79 4.61 7.61
C VAL A 160 5.19 4.46 9.00
N GLU A 161 5.98 4.73 10.05
CA GLU A 161 5.50 4.64 11.43
C GLU A 161 4.30 5.56 11.64
N THR A 162 4.36 6.75 11.07
CA THR A 162 3.28 7.73 11.14
C THR A 162 2.09 7.31 10.29
N PHE A 163 2.33 6.88 9.04
CA PHE A 163 1.24 6.56 8.12
C PHE A 163 0.41 5.37 8.60
N ALA A 164 1.05 4.40 9.26
CA ALA A 164 0.40 3.22 9.78
C ALA A 164 -0.69 3.51 10.84
N ALA A 165 -0.71 4.73 11.40
CA ALA A 165 -1.75 5.16 12.33
C ALA A 165 -2.97 5.80 11.64
N PHE A 166 -2.82 6.30 10.40
CA PHE A 166 -3.86 7.07 9.67
C PHE A 166 -4.40 8.32 10.39
N GLU A 167 -3.70 8.81 11.43
CA GLU A 167 -4.15 9.95 12.24
C GLU A 167 -3.58 11.30 11.80
N GLU A 168 -2.47 11.30 11.05
CA GLU A 168 -1.75 12.50 10.67
C GLU A 168 -1.00 12.32 9.34
N SER A 169 -0.57 13.43 8.74
CA SER A 169 0.21 13.38 7.51
C SER A 169 1.55 12.66 7.73
N PRO A 170 1.86 11.63 6.93
CA PRO A 170 3.12 10.90 7.07
C PRO A 170 4.34 11.75 6.70
N TYR A 171 4.17 12.82 5.93
CA TYR A 171 5.23 13.79 5.65
C TYR A 171 5.65 14.58 6.89
N VAL A 172 4.71 14.89 7.79
CA VAL A 172 5.04 15.54 9.07
C VAL A 172 5.78 14.56 9.97
N GLY A 173 5.38 13.29 9.96
CA GLY A 173 6.09 12.19 10.62
C GLY A 173 7.53 12.03 10.15
N ALA A 174 7.72 11.99 8.83
CA ALA A 174 9.03 11.94 8.19
C ALA A 174 9.90 13.14 8.58
N ALA A 175 9.34 14.36 8.49
CA ALA A 175 10.05 15.59 8.85
C ALA A 175 10.41 15.64 10.35
N ARG A 176 9.56 15.10 11.24
CA ARG A 176 9.88 14.93 12.66
C ARG A 176 11.06 13.98 12.86
N ALA A 177 11.07 12.83 12.19
CA ALA A 177 12.17 11.89 12.27
C ALA A 177 13.49 12.49 11.74
N ALA A 178 13.44 13.21 10.62
CA ALA A 178 14.60 13.94 10.08
C ALA A 178 15.13 15.00 11.07
N ARG A 179 14.24 15.71 11.75
CA ARG A 179 14.61 16.66 12.81
C ARG A 179 15.27 15.97 14.01
N GLU A 180 14.70 14.85 14.46
CA GLU A 180 15.28 14.05 15.55
C GLU A 180 16.67 13.48 15.19
N ALA A 181 16.91 13.24 13.90
CA ALA A 181 18.21 12.87 13.33
C ALA A 181 19.18 14.06 13.14
N GLY A 182 18.80 15.29 13.52
CA GLY A 182 19.69 16.46 13.54
C GLY A 182 19.49 17.47 12.40
N LEU A 183 18.45 17.32 11.57
CA LEU A 183 18.11 18.33 10.56
C LEU A 183 17.38 19.52 11.23
N GLU A 184 17.95 20.72 11.13
CA GLU A 184 17.42 21.94 11.79
C GLU A 184 16.22 22.53 11.01
N ILE A 185 15.05 21.89 11.15
CA ILE A 185 13.82 22.23 10.43
C ILE A 185 12.61 22.36 11.38
N ASP A 186 11.60 23.09 10.92
CA ASP A 186 10.23 23.00 11.43
C ASP A 186 9.50 21.87 10.69
N PRO A 187 9.04 20.79 11.37
CA PRO A 187 8.50 19.61 10.68
C PRO A 187 7.30 19.89 9.80
N GLU A 188 6.36 20.71 10.27
CA GLU A 188 5.14 21.06 9.56
C GLU A 188 5.46 21.83 8.27
N ARG A 189 6.30 22.86 8.35
CA ARG A 189 6.72 23.62 7.17
C ARG A 189 7.60 22.82 6.22
N PHE A 190 8.45 21.95 6.74
CA PHE A 190 9.31 21.10 5.92
C PHE A 190 8.49 20.02 5.19
N ALA A 191 7.48 19.45 5.84
CA ALA A 191 6.56 18.50 5.21
C ALA A 191 5.90 19.10 3.96
N GLU A 192 5.37 20.32 4.06
CA GLU A 192 4.82 21.04 2.90
C GLU A 192 5.89 21.23 1.81
N THR A 193 7.09 21.68 2.20
CA THR A 193 8.21 21.90 1.27
C THR A 193 8.63 20.60 0.56
N TYR A 194 8.63 19.48 1.28
CA TYR A 194 8.96 18.17 0.76
C TYR A 194 7.92 17.70 -0.25
N VAL A 195 6.62 17.87 0.06
CA VAL A 195 5.54 17.58 -0.88
C VAL A 195 5.66 18.42 -2.16
N GLU A 196 5.98 19.72 -2.06
CA GLU A 196 6.20 20.55 -3.25
C GLU A 196 7.41 20.11 -4.09
N ALA A 197 8.48 19.64 -3.43
CA ALA A 197 9.64 19.09 -4.12
C ALA A 197 9.28 17.77 -4.84
N GLU A 198 8.53 16.89 -4.18
CA GLU A 198 8.09 15.62 -4.75
C GLU A 198 7.17 15.82 -5.96
N LEU A 199 6.19 16.72 -5.84
CA LEU A 199 5.31 17.05 -6.96
C LEU A 199 6.05 17.68 -8.14
N ALA A 200 7.08 18.47 -7.87
CA ALA A 200 7.91 19.05 -8.93
C ALA A 200 8.79 18.01 -9.65
N ALA A 201 9.16 16.92 -8.97
CA ALA A 201 9.91 15.81 -9.55
C ALA A 201 9.02 14.78 -10.26
N THR A 202 7.72 14.76 -9.93
CA THR A 202 6.75 13.80 -10.47
C THR A 202 6.45 14.09 -11.94
N HIS A 203 6.58 13.09 -12.79
CA HIS A 203 6.18 13.16 -14.18
C HIS A 203 5.52 11.85 -14.66
N ALA A 204 4.62 11.96 -15.62
CA ALA A 204 4.04 10.80 -16.31
C ALA A 204 4.83 10.55 -17.60
N PRO A 205 5.33 9.32 -17.82
CA PRO A 205 5.94 8.93 -19.08
C PRO A 205 5.04 9.14 -20.30
N GLU A 206 5.65 9.40 -21.46
CA GLU A 206 4.93 9.63 -22.72
C GLU A 206 4.04 8.43 -23.08
N GLY A 207 2.88 8.72 -23.69
CA GLY A 207 1.92 7.70 -24.13
C GLY A 207 0.97 7.17 -23.05
N LEU A 208 1.28 7.35 -21.75
CA LEU A 208 0.37 6.88 -20.69
C LEU A 208 -0.97 7.60 -20.68
N GLY A 209 -1.00 8.93 -20.87
CA GLY A 209 -2.27 9.67 -20.95
C GLY A 209 -3.15 9.20 -22.11
N GLU A 210 -2.55 8.95 -23.28
CA GLU A 210 -3.24 8.42 -24.46
C GLU A 210 -3.76 7.00 -24.22
N LEU A 211 -2.96 6.16 -23.57
CA LEU A 211 -3.38 4.82 -23.15
C LEU A 211 -4.59 4.91 -22.22
N LEU A 212 -4.49 5.65 -21.10
CA LEU A 212 -5.59 5.74 -20.13
C LEU A 212 -6.86 6.28 -20.79
N ALA A 213 -6.76 7.30 -21.65
CA ALA A 213 -7.89 7.86 -22.38
C ALA A 213 -8.56 6.87 -23.36
N SER A 214 -7.86 5.80 -23.76
CA SER A 214 -8.39 4.74 -24.63
C SER A 214 -9.11 3.63 -23.88
N LEU A 215 -8.98 3.57 -22.55
CA LEU A 215 -9.58 2.54 -21.71
C LEU A 215 -10.96 2.98 -21.22
N GLU A 216 -11.92 2.05 -21.17
CA GLU A 216 -13.29 2.38 -20.78
C GLU A 216 -13.47 2.59 -19.27
N ARG A 217 -12.63 1.93 -18.45
CA ARG A 217 -12.74 1.89 -16.99
C ARG A 217 -11.39 1.88 -16.35
N VAL A 218 -11.02 2.97 -15.71
CA VAL A 218 -9.69 3.21 -15.14
C VAL A 218 -9.80 3.53 -13.66
N GLY A 219 -9.24 2.66 -12.83
CA GLY A 219 -9.06 2.90 -11.41
C GLY A 219 -7.60 3.06 -11.04
N VAL A 220 -7.31 3.89 -10.03
CA VAL A 220 -6.02 3.92 -9.34
C VAL A 220 -6.20 3.36 -7.94
N VAL A 221 -5.36 2.41 -7.54
CA VAL A 221 -5.31 1.84 -6.19
C VAL A 221 -3.88 1.91 -5.68
N THR A 222 -3.62 2.72 -4.66
CA THR A 222 -2.25 3.04 -4.22
C THR A 222 -2.11 2.97 -2.70
N ASN A 223 -0.93 2.55 -2.25
CA ASN A 223 -0.56 2.62 -0.83
C ASN A 223 -0.14 4.02 -0.37
N GLY A 224 -0.12 5.01 -1.27
CA GLY A 224 0.32 6.38 -0.98
C GLY A 224 -0.69 7.23 -0.22
N TYR A 225 -0.23 8.38 0.27
CA TYR A 225 -1.04 9.33 1.05
C TYR A 225 -1.96 10.16 0.17
N GLY A 226 -3.27 10.01 0.35
CA GLY A 226 -4.28 10.46 -0.59
C GLY A 226 -4.20 11.92 -1.03
N PRO A 227 -3.97 12.90 -0.13
CA PRO A 227 -3.79 14.28 -0.52
C PRO A 227 -2.64 14.52 -1.50
N VAL A 228 -1.55 13.73 -1.43
CA VAL A 228 -0.41 13.87 -2.36
C VAL A 228 -0.65 13.09 -3.64
N GLN A 229 -1.20 11.87 -3.57
CA GLN A 229 -1.47 11.05 -4.76
C GLN A 229 -2.43 11.74 -5.73
N ARG A 230 -3.48 12.40 -5.21
CA ARG A 230 -4.42 13.18 -6.03
C ARG A 230 -3.74 14.41 -6.66
N ARG A 231 -2.80 15.04 -5.96
CA ARG A 231 -2.01 16.15 -6.51
C ARG A 231 -1.05 15.68 -7.61
N LYS A 232 -0.43 14.50 -7.46
CA LYS A 232 0.41 13.89 -8.50
C LYS A 232 -0.36 13.71 -9.80
N LEU A 233 -1.56 13.09 -9.74
CA LEU A 233 -2.44 12.93 -10.90
C LEU A 233 -2.83 14.27 -11.54
N ALA A 234 -3.07 15.30 -10.73
CA ALA A 234 -3.43 16.63 -11.24
C ALA A 234 -2.26 17.31 -11.96
N VAL A 235 -1.04 17.27 -11.40
CA VAL A 235 0.13 17.94 -12.01
C VAL A 235 0.64 17.22 -13.26
N THR A 236 0.40 15.91 -13.37
CA THR A 236 0.75 15.12 -14.57
C THR A 236 -0.35 15.11 -15.63
N GLY A 237 -1.53 15.68 -15.35
CA GLY A 237 -2.67 15.70 -16.27
C GLY A 237 -3.38 14.34 -16.40
N LEU A 238 -3.05 13.35 -15.57
CA LEU A 238 -3.68 12.03 -15.61
C LEU A 238 -5.04 11.99 -14.90
N ALA A 239 -5.35 12.98 -14.06
CA ALA A 239 -6.58 13.01 -13.27
C ALA A 239 -7.86 12.92 -14.13
N ASP A 240 -7.86 13.50 -15.32
CA ASP A 240 -9.03 13.51 -16.23
C ASP A 240 -9.25 12.16 -16.95
N HIS A 241 -8.34 11.20 -16.77
CA HIS A 241 -8.39 9.87 -17.39
C HIS A 241 -8.64 8.73 -16.38
N VAL A 242 -8.94 9.07 -15.13
CA VAL A 242 -9.14 8.11 -14.04
C VAL A 242 -10.55 8.27 -13.47
N ASP A 243 -11.32 7.19 -13.44
CA ASP A 243 -12.70 7.18 -12.93
C ASP A 243 -12.74 7.22 -11.40
N ALA A 244 -11.77 6.56 -10.75
CA ALA A 244 -11.66 6.55 -9.29
C ALA A 244 -10.22 6.41 -8.80
N VAL A 245 -9.93 7.02 -7.66
CA VAL A 245 -8.63 6.93 -6.98
C VAL A 245 -8.87 6.49 -5.54
N VAL A 246 -8.35 5.32 -5.18
CA VAL A 246 -8.36 4.74 -3.83
C VAL A 246 -6.95 4.76 -3.26
N CYS A 247 -6.78 5.53 -2.19
CA CYS A 247 -5.55 5.66 -1.43
C CYS A 247 -5.66 4.92 -0.09
N ALA A 248 -4.53 4.63 0.55
CA ALA A 248 -4.53 3.83 1.78
C ALA A 248 -5.34 4.48 2.92
N ASP A 249 -5.33 5.81 3.01
CA ASP A 249 -6.08 6.59 4.00
C ASP A 249 -7.58 6.72 3.68
N ASP A 250 -8.02 6.45 2.45
CA ASP A 250 -9.45 6.43 2.12
C ASP A 250 -10.15 5.21 2.75
N VAL A 251 -9.40 4.13 2.98
CA VAL A 251 -9.90 2.83 3.49
C VAL A 251 -9.19 2.36 4.77
N GLU A 252 -8.31 3.19 5.33
CA GLU A 252 -7.46 2.89 6.50
C GLU A 252 -6.77 1.52 6.41
N ALA A 253 -6.33 1.16 5.21
CA ALA A 253 -5.71 -0.13 4.92
C ALA A 253 -4.72 -0.02 3.76
N PHE A 254 -3.69 -0.86 3.80
CA PHE A 254 -2.68 -0.97 2.74
C PHE A 254 -2.91 -2.25 1.94
N LYS A 255 -2.66 -2.20 0.63
CA LYS A 255 -2.33 -3.39 -0.16
C LYS A 255 -1.23 -4.16 0.60
N PRO A 256 -1.33 -5.49 0.75
CA PRO A 256 -2.17 -6.40 -0.04
C PRO A 256 -3.51 -6.78 0.63
N ALA A 257 -3.99 -6.00 1.61
CA ALA A 257 -5.30 -6.26 2.22
C ALA A 257 -6.43 -6.20 1.18
N ASP A 258 -7.58 -6.81 1.49
CA ASP A 258 -8.75 -6.81 0.59
C ASP A 258 -9.35 -5.43 0.41
N ALA A 259 -9.41 -4.62 1.47
CA ALA A 259 -10.14 -3.35 1.49
C ALA A 259 -9.78 -2.36 0.35
N PRO A 260 -8.51 -2.11 -0.01
CA PRO A 260 -8.19 -1.25 -1.16
C PRO A 260 -8.68 -1.81 -2.50
N PHE A 261 -8.59 -3.13 -2.72
CA PHE A 261 -9.05 -3.77 -3.96
C PHE A 261 -10.59 -3.80 -4.04
N ASP A 262 -11.25 -4.12 -2.93
CA ASP A 262 -12.71 -4.09 -2.84
C ASP A 262 -13.23 -2.68 -3.12
N ALA A 263 -12.64 -1.66 -2.49
CA ALA A 263 -13.05 -0.27 -2.69
C ALA A 263 -12.86 0.22 -4.13
N VAL A 264 -11.75 -0.11 -4.79
CA VAL A 264 -11.53 0.34 -6.18
C VAL A 264 -12.43 -0.39 -7.18
N THR A 265 -12.73 -1.67 -6.94
CA THR A 265 -13.65 -2.45 -7.80
C THR A 265 -15.11 -2.08 -7.59
N ASP A 266 -15.49 -1.66 -6.38
CA ASP A 266 -16.81 -1.05 -6.12
C ASP A 266 -16.96 0.31 -6.84
N ALA A 267 -15.89 1.11 -6.89
CA ALA A 267 -15.89 2.42 -7.55
C ALA A 267 -15.79 2.33 -9.09
N VAL A 268 -15.11 1.31 -9.60
CA VAL A 268 -14.89 1.05 -11.03
C VAL A 268 -15.43 -0.34 -11.40
N PRO A 269 -16.76 -0.53 -11.41
CA PRO A 269 -17.35 -1.85 -11.58
C PRO A 269 -17.09 -2.41 -12.98
N ALA A 270 -16.60 -3.65 -13.07
CA ALA A 270 -16.38 -4.40 -14.29
C ALA A 270 -16.56 -5.91 -14.11
N ASP A 271 -16.69 -6.64 -15.22
CA ASP A 271 -16.85 -8.10 -15.21
C ASP A 271 -15.51 -8.82 -14.98
N ASP A 272 -14.43 -8.26 -15.52
CA ASP A 272 -13.04 -8.74 -15.35
C ASP A 272 -12.10 -7.56 -15.04
N TYR A 273 -10.94 -7.85 -14.46
CA TYR A 273 -9.94 -6.83 -14.13
C TYR A 273 -8.53 -7.15 -14.64
N VAL A 274 -7.81 -6.08 -14.97
CA VAL A 274 -6.36 -6.07 -15.21
C VAL A 274 -5.73 -5.16 -14.16
N VAL A 275 -4.78 -5.67 -13.39
CA VAL A 275 -3.99 -4.90 -12.42
C VAL A 275 -2.59 -4.66 -12.96
N VAL A 276 -2.16 -3.40 -12.96
CA VAL A 276 -0.81 -2.99 -13.38
C VAL A 276 -0.10 -2.38 -12.18
N GLY A 277 1.10 -2.86 -11.85
CA GLY A 277 1.88 -2.36 -10.72
C GLY A 277 3.33 -2.80 -10.74
N ASP A 278 4.16 -2.10 -9.98
CA ASP A 278 5.60 -2.32 -9.85
C ASP A 278 5.96 -3.21 -8.67
N ASN A 279 5.02 -3.51 -7.77
CA ASN A 279 5.30 -4.30 -6.57
C ASN A 279 4.65 -5.68 -6.60
N VAL A 280 5.47 -6.73 -6.56
CA VAL A 280 4.97 -8.11 -6.59
C VAL A 280 4.09 -8.45 -5.39
N ASP A 281 4.43 -7.97 -4.19
CA ASP A 281 3.73 -8.34 -2.96
C ASP A 281 2.54 -7.44 -2.66
N TYR A 282 2.48 -6.24 -3.22
CA TYR A 282 1.36 -5.30 -3.05
C TYR A 282 0.40 -5.25 -4.24
N ASP A 283 0.85 -5.52 -5.45
CA ASP A 283 0.03 -5.39 -6.66
C ASP A 283 -0.20 -6.74 -7.31
N VAL A 284 0.86 -7.40 -7.75
CA VAL A 284 0.77 -8.55 -8.64
C VAL A 284 0.20 -9.78 -7.94
N ARG A 285 0.84 -10.23 -6.86
CA ARG A 285 0.42 -11.43 -6.11
C ARG A 285 -1.00 -11.30 -5.57
N PRO A 286 -1.39 -10.22 -4.86
CA PRO A 286 -2.76 -10.08 -4.41
C PRO A 286 -3.78 -10.02 -5.57
N ALA A 287 -3.46 -9.35 -6.68
CA ALA A 287 -4.35 -9.34 -7.84
C ALA A 287 -4.51 -10.74 -8.48
N SER A 288 -3.41 -11.46 -8.64
CA SER A 288 -3.39 -12.83 -9.17
C SER A 288 -4.18 -13.79 -8.26
N ASP A 289 -4.04 -13.67 -6.94
CA ASP A 289 -4.81 -14.46 -5.96
C ASP A 289 -6.33 -14.20 -6.05
N ARG A 290 -6.76 -13.05 -6.59
CA ARG A 290 -8.17 -12.70 -6.87
C ARG A 290 -8.64 -13.16 -8.25
N GLY A 291 -7.74 -13.74 -9.06
CA GLY A 291 -8.03 -14.16 -10.43
C GLY A 291 -7.99 -13.03 -11.46
N TYR A 292 -7.45 -11.86 -11.09
CA TYR A 292 -7.26 -10.76 -12.03
C TYR A 292 -6.06 -11.02 -12.94
N ARG A 293 -6.11 -10.49 -14.16
CA ARG A 293 -4.93 -10.43 -15.03
C ARG A 293 -3.96 -9.40 -14.49
N THR A 294 -2.67 -9.62 -14.69
CA THR A 294 -1.62 -8.82 -14.06
C THR A 294 -0.51 -8.44 -15.02
N VAL A 295 -0.10 -7.17 -14.96
CA VAL A 295 1.07 -6.64 -15.67
C VAL A 295 2.03 -6.07 -14.65
N PHE A 296 3.22 -6.66 -14.56
CA PHE A 296 4.30 -6.16 -13.72
C PHE A 296 5.11 -5.09 -14.46
N VAL A 297 5.47 -4.01 -13.76
CA VAL A 297 6.31 -2.93 -14.27
C VAL A 297 7.65 -2.94 -13.53
N GLY A 298 8.74 -3.20 -14.23
CA GLY A 298 10.09 -3.21 -13.67
C GLY A 298 10.98 -4.32 -14.22
N ASP A 299 12.27 -4.25 -13.90
CA ASP A 299 13.31 -5.17 -14.39
C ASP A 299 13.48 -6.44 -13.52
N GLY A 300 12.64 -6.60 -12.49
CA GLY A 300 12.71 -7.69 -11.51
C GLY A 300 11.97 -8.99 -11.91
N ASP A 301 12.02 -9.97 -10.99
CA ASP A 301 11.10 -11.11 -11.05
C ASP A 301 9.69 -10.62 -10.74
N GLY A 302 8.86 -10.46 -11.78
CA GLY A 302 7.46 -10.06 -11.66
C GLY A 302 6.57 -11.08 -10.95
N GLY A 303 7.12 -12.18 -10.43
CA GLY A 303 6.39 -13.15 -9.64
C GLY A 303 5.32 -13.86 -10.47
N PRO A 304 4.04 -13.88 -10.03
CA PRO A 304 2.97 -14.55 -10.75
C PRO A 304 2.37 -13.70 -11.88
N ALA A 305 3.04 -12.62 -12.32
CA ALA A 305 2.51 -11.74 -13.37
C ALA A 305 2.27 -12.47 -14.69
N ASP A 306 1.16 -12.16 -15.37
CA ASP A 306 0.88 -12.69 -16.71
C ASP A 306 1.82 -12.08 -17.76
N HIS A 307 2.11 -10.78 -17.60
CA HIS A 307 3.01 -10.03 -18.45
C HIS A 307 3.94 -9.14 -17.63
N SER A 308 5.07 -8.75 -18.20
CA SER A 308 6.01 -7.82 -17.58
C SER A 308 6.57 -6.85 -18.61
N VAL A 309 6.75 -5.61 -18.20
CA VAL A 309 7.42 -4.55 -18.97
C VAL A 309 8.54 -3.96 -18.14
N PRO A 310 9.67 -3.55 -18.73
CA PRO A 310 10.83 -3.09 -17.96
C PRO A 310 10.61 -1.74 -17.28
N GLU A 311 9.72 -0.91 -17.83
CA GLU A 311 9.49 0.45 -17.35
C GLU A 311 8.06 0.92 -17.67
N PRO A 312 7.54 1.93 -16.94
CA PRO A 312 6.23 2.52 -17.19
C PRO A 312 5.93 2.91 -18.65
N ALA A 313 6.91 3.47 -19.36
CA ALA A 313 6.74 3.88 -20.77
C ALA A 313 6.44 2.69 -21.72
N ALA A 314 6.75 1.46 -21.29
CA ALA A 314 6.51 0.26 -22.07
C ALA A 314 5.13 -0.38 -21.81
N ILE A 315 4.34 0.11 -20.83
CA ILE A 315 2.99 -0.42 -20.54
C ILE A 315 2.10 -0.50 -21.80
N PRO A 316 2.03 0.51 -22.69
CA PRO A 316 1.19 0.43 -23.91
C PRO A 316 1.55 -0.72 -24.85
N THR A 317 2.74 -1.31 -24.71
CA THR A 317 3.22 -2.41 -25.57
C THR A 317 2.89 -3.81 -25.03
N ALA A 318 2.45 -3.90 -23.76
CA ALA A 318 2.07 -5.17 -23.14
C ALA A 318 0.66 -5.59 -23.55
N PRO A 319 0.38 -6.90 -23.71
CA PRO A 319 -1.00 -7.36 -23.65
C PRO A 319 -1.59 -7.07 -22.25
N PRO A 320 -2.88 -6.72 -22.15
CA PRO A 320 -3.88 -6.63 -23.22
C PRO A 320 -3.98 -5.24 -23.86
N PHE A 321 -3.06 -4.31 -23.59
CA PHE A 321 -3.10 -2.94 -24.11
C PHE A 321 -2.70 -2.85 -25.57
N ARG A 322 -1.79 -3.72 -26.00
CA ARG A 322 -1.40 -3.85 -27.40
C ARG A 322 -2.60 -4.25 -28.25
N GLN A 323 -2.97 -3.39 -29.20
CA GLN A 323 -3.85 -3.78 -30.29
C GLN A 323 -3.00 -4.51 -31.34
N ASP A 324 -3.35 -5.76 -31.65
CA ASP A 324 -2.78 -6.43 -32.82
C ASP A 324 -3.42 -5.79 -34.06
N ASP A 325 -2.60 -5.12 -34.88
CA ASP A 325 -2.97 -4.60 -36.21
C ASP A 325 -3.42 -5.71 -37.18
#